data_AF-M0QEU9-F1
#
_entry.id   AF-M0QEU9-F1
#
_cell.length_a   1.000
_cell.length_b   1.000
_cell.length_c   1.000
_cell.angle_alpha   90.00
_cell.angle_beta   90.00
_cell.angle_gamma   90.00
#
_symmetry.space_group_name_H-M   'P 1'
#
loop_
_entity.id
_entity.type
_entity.pdbx_description
1 polymer ?
#
loop_
_entity_poly.entity_id
_entity_poly.type
_entity_poly.pdbx_seq_one_letter_code
_entity_poly.pdbx_strand_id
1 'polypeptide(L)'
;MTESWREDEFDAEDVDRNDRVPTQAELDAEDLAELANTTSADRDRAQLYPRREDDPGIPPAPLVVHARVAWWGAAVAGLVSVIYGFLQLGMITDDLRTRLAEGVVEDPANASQAGQVDSLAGFFPPFMLVMIVVLLAIQYPLLTATATHHSRNCRNLFLTVVLINLLCIPVGVDLLFRYPDVWSAMVVIAWIQFGLLVLSALCTLRRPVNQWLPSSTRMRPTRMFRG
;
A
#
# COMPACT_ATOMS: atom_id res chain seq x y z
N MET A 1 28.78 -29.65 78.01
CA MET A 1 28.97 -28.84 76.79
C MET A 1 29.35 -29.84 75.70
N THR A 2 28.37 -30.34 74.97
CA THR A 2 28.50 -31.42 73.98
C THR A 2 27.66 -31.01 72.78
N GLU A 3 28.29 -30.37 71.80
CA GLU A 3 27.69 -30.06 70.50
C GLU A 3 27.82 -31.28 69.60
N SER A 4 26.67 -31.85 69.25
CA SER A 4 26.49 -32.87 68.22
C SER A 4 26.37 -32.14 66.88
N TRP A 5 27.42 -32.23 66.06
CA TRP A 5 27.36 -31.82 64.66
C TRP A 5 26.67 -32.93 63.87
N ARG A 6 25.55 -32.55 63.24
CA ARG A 6 24.76 -33.33 62.31
C ARG A 6 25.61 -33.55 61.06
N GLU A 7 25.89 -34.80 60.73
CA GLU A 7 26.53 -35.17 59.47
C GLU A 7 25.56 -34.82 58.34
N ASP A 8 25.95 -33.84 57.53
CA ASP A 8 25.34 -33.60 56.22
C ASP A 8 25.78 -34.75 55.31
N GLU A 9 24.86 -35.69 55.09
CA GLU A 9 24.91 -36.69 54.04
C GLU A 9 24.83 -35.95 52.69
N PHE A 10 26.00 -35.60 52.17
CA PHE A 10 26.16 -35.02 50.85
C PHE A 10 25.97 -36.15 49.83
N ASP A 11 24.73 -36.29 49.33
CA ASP A 11 24.36 -37.22 48.26
C ASP A 11 25.30 -37.03 47.05
N ALA A 12 26.25 -37.95 46.91
CA ALA A 12 27.26 -37.95 45.85
C ALA A 12 26.71 -38.45 44.50
N GLU A 13 25.40 -38.68 44.37
CA GLU A 13 24.78 -39.19 43.13
C GLU A 13 24.33 -38.08 42.14
N ASP A 14 24.27 -36.82 42.56
CA ASP A 14 23.76 -35.73 41.70
C ASP A 14 24.82 -35.05 40.82
N VAL A 15 26.11 -35.36 40.98
CA VAL A 15 27.19 -34.67 40.25
C VAL A 15 27.44 -35.29 38.86
N ASP A 16 27.16 -36.58 38.67
CA ASP A 16 27.51 -37.29 37.43
C ASP A 16 26.45 -37.17 36.31
N ARG A 17 25.28 -36.60 36.61
CA ARG A 17 24.20 -36.41 35.62
C ARG A 17 24.36 -35.12 34.81
N ASN A 18 25.16 -34.16 35.29
CA ASN A 18 25.22 -32.80 34.71
C ASN A 18 26.35 -32.59 33.68
N ASP A 19 27.33 -33.50 33.62
CA ASP A 19 28.49 -33.41 32.68
C ASP A 19 28.38 -34.37 31.47
N ARG A 20 27.24 -35.06 31.31
CA ARG A 20 27.00 -35.96 30.17
C ARG A 20 26.72 -35.14 28.90
N VAL A 21 27.64 -35.19 27.94
CA VAL A 21 27.41 -34.66 26.59
C VAL A 21 26.24 -35.41 25.95
N PRO A 22 25.16 -34.72 25.54
CA PRO A 22 23.99 -35.34 24.94
C PRO A 22 24.36 -36.14 23.68
N THR A 23 23.72 -37.29 23.51
CA THR A 23 23.88 -38.07 22.29
C THR A 23 23.16 -37.40 21.12
N GLN A 24 23.58 -37.71 19.90
CA GLN A 24 23.00 -37.10 18.70
C GLN A 24 21.48 -37.34 18.57
N ALA A 25 20.98 -38.47 19.09
CA ALA A 25 19.56 -38.77 19.13
C ALA A 25 18.79 -37.95 20.19
N GLU A 26 19.44 -37.58 21.29
CA GLU A 26 18.87 -36.70 22.32
C GLU A 26 18.83 -35.25 21.81
N LEU A 27 19.87 -34.80 21.11
CA LEU A 27 19.89 -33.50 20.41
C LEU A 27 18.82 -33.40 19.33
N ASP A 28 18.66 -34.43 18.49
CA ASP A 28 17.60 -34.47 17.49
C ASP A 28 16.20 -34.48 18.14
N ALA A 29 16.04 -35.13 19.30
CA ALA A 29 14.78 -35.14 20.04
C ALA A 29 14.47 -33.78 20.67
N GLU A 30 15.48 -33.06 21.14
CA GLU A 30 15.37 -31.69 21.66
C GLU A 30 15.02 -30.69 20.54
N ASP A 31 15.70 -30.78 19.39
CA ASP A 31 15.39 -29.95 18.21
C ASP A 31 13.96 -30.22 17.70
N LEU A 32 13.54 -31.49 17.68
CA LEU A 32 12.18 -31.86 17.30
C LEU A 32 11.14 -31.42 18.36
N ALA A 33 11.49 -31.43 19.64
CA ALA A 33 10.64 -30.92 20.71
C ALA A 33 10.53 -29.39 20.67
N GLU A 34 11.60 -28.68 20.32
CA GLU A 34 11.59 -27.24 20.11
C GLU A 34 10.75 -26.87 18.87
N LEU A 35 10.87 -27.62 17.78
CA LEU A 35 9.99 -27.50 16.61
C LEU A 35 8.51 -27.80 16.94
N ALA A 36 8.26 -28.80 17.79
CA ALA A 36 6.90 -29.13 18.23
C ALA A 36 6.28 -28.02 19.10
N ASN A 37 7.08 -27.40 19.97
CA ASN A 37 6.65 -26.30 20.85
C ASN A 37 6.50 -24.96 20.11
N THR A 38 7.33 -24.69 19.09
CA THR A 38 7.33 -23.44 18.30
C THR A 38 6.18 -23.34 17.28
N THR A 39 5.56 -24.46 16.90
CA THR A 39 4.62 -24.45 15.76
C THR A 39 3.19 -24.01 16.11
N SER A 40 2.76 -24.12 17.39
CA SER A 40 1.40 -23.75 17.82
C SER A 40 1.36 -22.82 19.04
N ALA A 41 2.06 -23.14 20.13
CA ALA A 41 2.03 -22.38 21.37
C ALA A 41 2.69 -20.99 21.25
N ASP A 42 3.72 -20.86 20.42
CA ASP A 42 4.37 -19.59 20.12
C ASP A 42 3.48 -18.63 19.32
N ARG A 43 2.54 -19.16 18.52
CA ARG A 43 1.60 -18.33 17.76
C ARG A 43 0.59 -17.65 18.69
N ASP A 44 0.14 -18.37 19.71
CA ASP A 44 -0.80 -17.86 20.71
C ASP A 44 -0.06 -16.98 21.75
N ARG A 45 1.17 -17.32 22.13
CA ARG A 45 2.03 -16.45 22.95
C ARG A 45 2.46 -15.16 22.25
N ALA A 46 2.71 -15.18 20.94
CA ALA A 46 3.02 -13.98 20.16
C ALA A 46 1.82 -13.01 20.04
N GLN A 47 0.58 -13.48 20.25
CA GLN A 47 -0.59 -12.61 20.39
C GLN A 47 -0.68 -11.97 21.79
N LEU A 48 -0.26 -12.69 22.83
CA LEU A 48 -0.30 -12.24 24.23
C LEU A 48 0.87 -11.32 24.59
N TYR A 49 2.04 -11.54 23.99
CA TYR A 49 3.23 -10.71 24.13
C TYR A 49 3.74 -10.36 22.73
N PRO A 50 3.35 -9.19 22.18
CA PRO A 50 3.91 -8.72 20.93
C PRO A 50 5.43 -8.68 21.06
N ARG A 51 6.14 -9.43 20.20
CA ARG A 51 7.60 -9.27 20.08
C ARG A 51 7.86 -7.79 19.81
N ARG A 52 8.81 -7.21 20.54
CA ARG A 52 9.33 -5.86 20.27
C ARG A 52 9.67 -5.83 18.77
N GLU A 53 9.12 -4.87 18.03
CA GLU A 53 9.37 -4.75 16.59
C GLU A 53 10.88 -4.83 16.35
N ASP A 54 11.33 -5.94 15.76
CA ASP A 54 12.71 -6.07 15.31
C ASP A 54 12.96 -4.87 14.39
N ASP A 55 14.01 -4.10 14.68
CA ASP A 55 14.36 -2.93 13.88
C ASP A 55 14.41 -3.39 12.41
N PRO A 56 13.50 -2.91 11.53
CA PRO A 56 13.33 -3.45 10.19
C PRO A 56 14.54 -3.19 9.29
N GLY A 57 15.56 -2.48 9.79
CA GLY A 57 16.74 -2.11 9.06
C GLY A 57 16.45 -1.02 8.03
N ILE A 58 17.44 -0.74 7.19
CA ILE A 58 17.39 0.39 6.26
C ILE A 58 16.27 0.14 5.22
N PRO A 59 15.35 1.11 5.02
CA PRO A 59 14.27 0.97 4.06
C PRO A 59 14.82 0.87 2.62
N PRO A 60 14.26 -0.01 1.78
CA PRO A 60 14.80 -0.29 0.46
C PRO A 60 14.71 0.91 -0.49
N ALA A 61 15.78 1.17 -1.25
CA ALA A 61 15.88 2.30 -2.20
C ALA A 61 14.72 2.37 -3.23
N PRO A 62 14.15 1.25 -3.74
CA PRO A 62 12.94 1.28 -4.56
C PRO A 62 11.74 1.98 -3.92
N LEU A 63 11.56 1.88 -2.60
CA LEU A 63 10.47 2.52 -1.89
C LEU A 63 10.75 3.99 -1.59
N VAL A 64 11.97 4.30 -1.12
CA VAL A 64 12.31 5.64 -0.61
C VAL A 64 12.72 6.60 -1.72
N VAL A 65 13.36 6.10 -2.78
CA VAL A 65 13.91 6.94 -3.85
C VAL A 65 13.10 6.78 -5.13
N HIS A 66 13.04 5.58 -5.69
CA HIS A 66 12.45 5.38 -7.02
C HIS A 66 10.94 5.66 -7.04
N ALA A 67 10.19 5.13 -6.07
CA ALA A 67 8.74 5.38 -5.98
C ALA A 67 8.43 6.86 -5.74
N ARG A 68 9.25 7.56 -4.93
CA ARG A 68 9.08 8.99 -4.64
C ARG A 68 9.40 9.86 -5.85
N VAL A 69 10.48 9.59 -6.57
CA VAL A 69 10.85 10.33 -7.78
C VAL A 69 9.78 10.15 -8.86
N ALA A 70 9.32 8.91 -9.08
CA ALA A 70 8.22 8.65 -10.01
C ALA A 70 6.93 9.38 -9.59
N TRP A 71 6.61 9.37 -8.30
CA TRP A 71 5.46 10.10 -7.77
C TRP A 71 5.59 11.62 -7.95
N TRP A 72 6.78 12.21 -7.70
CA TRP A 72 7.02 13.63 -7.92
C TRP A 72 6.85 14.02 -9.39
N GLY A 73 7.34 13.20 -10.31
CA GLY A 73 7.10 13.40 -11.74
C GLY A 73 5.61 13.38 -12.09
N ALA A 74 4.86 12.43 -11.52
CA ALA A 74 3.41 12.38 -11.68
C ALA A 74 2.71 13.60 -11.07
N ALA A 75 3.17 14.07 -9.91
CA ALA A 75 2.61 15.23 -9.23
C ALA A 75 2.82 16.52 -10.04
N VAL A 76 4.00 16.70 -10.64
CA VAL A 76 4.28 17.85 -11.52
C VAL A 76 3.40 17.79 -12.77
N ALA A 77 3.30 16.64 -13.43
CA ALA A 77 2.45 16.47 -14.60
C ALA A 77 0.95 16.70 -14.27
N GLY A 78 0.50 16.21 -13.12
CA GLY A 78 -0.86 16.44 -12.62
C GLY A 78 -1.11 17.91 -12.29
N LEU A 79 -0.14 18.59 -11.67
CA LEU A 79 -0.26 20.01 -11.36
C LEU A 79 -0.35 20.87 -12.63
N VAL A 80 0.47 20.57 -13.64
CA VAL A 80 0.40 21.24 -14.95
C VAL A 80 -0.98 21.05 -15.57
N SER A 81 -1.52 19.83 -15.54
CA SER A 81 -2.86 19.51 -16.05
C SER A 81 -3.96 20.26 -15.28
N VAL A 82 -3.82 20.38 -13.96
CA VAL A 82 -4.76 21.12 -13.11
C VAL A 82 -4.73 22.61 -13.38
N ILE A 83 -3.54 23.22 -13.45
CA ILE A 83 -3.39 24.64 -13.73
C ILE A 83 -3.98 24.96 -15.11
N TYR A 84 -3.63 24.16 -16.12
CA TYR A 84 -4.19 24.32 -17.46
C TYR A 84 -5.72 24.18 -17.43
N GLY A 85 -6.24 23.09 -16.86
CA GLY A 85 -7.69 22.87 -16.75
C GLY A 85 -8.45 24.00 -16.06
N PHE A 86 -7.87 24.65 -15.04
CA PHE A 86 -8.48 25.82 -14.40
C PHE A 86 -8.42 27.08 -15.26
N LEU A 87 -7.34 27.28 -16.03
CA LEU A 87 -7.21 28.42 -16.94
C LEU A 87 -8.19 28.35 -18.11
N GLN A 88 -8.47 27.15 -18.63
CA GLN A 88 -9.47 26.92 -19.69
C GLN A 88 -10.80 26.39 -19.17
N LEU A 89 -11.13 26.55 -17.89
CA LEU A 89 -12.32 25.94 -17.29
C LEU A 89 -13.62 26.33 -18.00
N GLY A 90 -13.73 27.59 -18.42
CA GLY A 90 -14.91 28.08 -19.14
C GLY A 90 -15.12 27.37 -20.48
N MET A 91 -14.04 27.26 -21.28
CA MET A 91 -14.05 26.57 -22.56
C MET A 91 -14.40 25.08 -22.39
N ILE A 92 -13.74 24.40 -21.45
CA ILE A 92 -13.99 22.98 -21.17
C ILE A 92 -15.45 22.75 -20.71
N THR A 93 -16.00 23.66 -19.92
CA THR A 93 -17.39 23.57 -19.44
C THR A 93 -18.39 23.73 -20.58
N ASP A 94 -18.15 24.68 -21.49
CA ASP A 94 -19.01 24.91 -22.66
C ASP A 94 -18.94 23.75 -23.67
N ASP A 95 -17.75 23.19 -23.90
CA ASP A 95 -17.55 22.03 -24.77
C ASP A 95 -18.22 20.78 -24.17
N LEU A 96 -18.04 20.55 -22.87
CA LEU A 96 -18.67 19.44 -22.17
C LEU A 96 -20.21 19.58 -22.16
N ARG A 97 -20.73 20.80 -21.99
CA ARG A 97 -22.16 21.08 -22.08
C ARG A 97 -22.71 20.72 -23.46
N THR A 98 -22.01 21.12 -24.53
CA THR A 98 -22.39 20.81 -25.91
C THR A 98 -22.42 19.30 -26.13
N ARG A 99 -21.38 18.58 -25.67
CA ARG A 99 -21.29 17.12 -25.79
C ARG A 99 -22.36 16.38 -24.98
N LEU A 100 -22.69 16.85 -23.77
CA LEU A 100 -23.76 16.28 -22.96
C LEU A 100 -25.15 16.55 -23.57
N ALA A 101 -25.36 17.71 -24.18
CA ALA A 101 -26.59 18.03 -24.89
C ALA A 101 -26.78 17.13 -26.12
N GLU A 102 -25.71 16.89 -26.90
CA GLU A 102 -25.72 15.94 -28.02
C GLU A 102 -26.03 14.51 -27.55
N GLY A 103 -25.40 14.04 -26.46
CA GLY A 103 -25.66 12.72 -25.90
C GLY A 103 -27.09 12.51 -25.41
N VAL A 104 -27.75 13.56 -24.90
CA VAL A 104 -29.17 13.54 -24.51
C VAL A 104 -30.10 13.38 -25.73
N VAL A 105 -29.71 13.97 -26.87
CA VAL A 105 -30.48 13.85 -28.13
C VAL A 105 -30.33 12.44 -28.73
N GLU A 106 -29.15 11.82 -28.62
CA GLU A 106 -28.89 10.49 -29.15
C GLU A 106 -29.51 9.35 -28.31
N ASP A 107 -29.56 9.47 -26.98
CA ASP A 107 -30.17 8.47 -26.09
C ASP A 107 -31.16 9.09 -25.08
N PRO A 108 -32.40 9.38 -25.51
CA PRO A 108 -33.41 10.01 -24.66
C PRO A 108 -33.94 9.11 -23.55
N ALA A 109 -33.69 7.79 -23.61
CA ALA A 109 -34.14 6.84 -22.57
C ALA A 109 -33.26 6.89 -21.31
N ASN A 110 -32.02 7.36 -21.45
CA ASN A 110 -31.04 7.50 -20.37
C ASN A 110 -30.72 8.98 -20.04
N ALA A 111 -31.46 9.91 -20.65
CA ALA A 111 -31.23 11.34 -20.55
C ALA A 111 -31.60 11.92 -19.19
N SER A 112 -30.69 12.69 -18.60
CA SER A 112 -30.97 13.56 -17.45
C SER A 112 -31.89 14.71 -17.84
N GLN A 113 -32.73 15.19 -16.91
CA GLN A 113 -33.66 16.31 -17.16
C GLN A 113 -32.92 17.56 -17.67
N ALA A 114 -33.57 18.38 -18.51
CA ALA A 114 -32.94 19.49 -19.26
C ALA A 114 -32.17 20.52 -18.39
N GLY A 115 -32.50 20.70 -17.12
CA GLY A 115 -31.75 21.58 -16.19
C GLY A 115 -30.55 20.91 -15.50
N GLN A 116 -30.44 19.59 -15.57
CA GLN A 116 -29.41 18.81 -14.92
C GLN A 116 -28.11 18.77 -15.74
N VAL A 117 -28.21 18.91 -17.06
CA VAL A 117 -27.04 18.97 -17.97
C VAL A 117 -26.17 20.19 -17.65
N ASP A 118 -26.78 21.36 -17.45
CA ASP A 118 -26.07 22.59 -17.08
C ASP A 118 -25.41 22.49 -15.70
N SER A 119 -26.10 21.85 -14.74
CA SER A 119 -25.54 21.61 -13.41
C SER A 119 -24.39 20.61 -13.41
N LEU A 120 -24.46 19.56 -14.23
CA LEU A 120 -23.42 18.54 -14.35
C LEU A 120 -22.20 19.09 -15.09
N ALA A 121 -22.41 19.81 -16.20
CA ALA A 121 -21.34 20.44 -16.96
C ALA A 121 -20.58 21.47 -16.13
N GLY A 122 -21.26 22.27 -15.30
CA GLY A 122 -20.61 23.24 -14.42
C GLY A 122 -19.90 22.64 -13.20
N PHE A 123 -20.29 21.44 -12.75
CA PHE A 123 -19.73 20.81 -11.54
C PHE A 123 -18.60 19.83 -11.84
N PHE A 124 -18.73 18.99 -12.87
CA PHE A 124 -17.79 17.90 -13.13
C PHE A 124 -16.35 18.36 -13.40
N PRO A 125 -16.10 19.36 -14.28
CA PRO A 125 -14.74 19.84 -14.55
C PRO A 125 -13.99 20.32 -13.31
N PRO A 126 -14.49 21.27 -12.51
CA PRO A 126 -13.76 21.72 -11.33
C PRO A 126 -13.64 20.62 -10.28
N PHE A 127 -14.66 19.77 -10.11
CA PHE A 127 -14.60 18.64 -9.18
C PHE A 127 -13.48 17.65 -9.54
N MET A 128 -13.35 17.28 -10.82
CA MET A 128 -12.30 16.36 -11.26
C MET A 128 -10.90 16.96 -11.08
N LEU A 129 -10.71 18.24 -11.40
CA LEU A 129 -9.43 18.92 -11.20
C LEU A 129 -9.04 18.98 -9.71
N VAL A 130 -9.99 19.28 -8.82
CA VAL A 130 -9.77 19.25 -7.37
C VAL A 130 -9.45 17.84 -6.89
N MET A 131 -10.16 16.82 -7.39
CA MET A 131 -9.91 15.43 -7.00
C MET A 131 -8.52 14.93 -7.39
N ILE A 132 -7.96 15.37 -8.52
CA ILE A 132 -6.56 15.07 -8.89
C ILE A 132 -5.61 15.55 -7.78
N VAL A 133 -5.78 16.80 -7.32
CA VAL A 133 -4.92 17.38 -6.28
C VAL A 133 -5.10 16.65 -4.95
N VAL A 134 -6.35 16.37 -4.55
CA VAL A 134 -6.66 15.67 -3.30
C VAL A 134 -6.06 14.26 -3.29
N LEU A 135 -6.25 13.50 -4.38
CA LEU A 135 -5.70 12.15 -4.50
C LEU A 135 -4.16 12.16 -4.46
N LEU A 136 -3.51 13.10 -5.14
CA LEU A 136 -2.06 13.26 -5.07
C LEU A 136 -1.61 13.62 -3.63
N ALA A 137 -2.29 14.58 -3.00
CA ALA A 137 -1.98 15.02 -1.64
C ALA A 137 -2.12 13.90 -0.60
N ILE A 138 -3.04 12.95 -0.80
CA ILE A 138 -3.21 11.77 0.07
C ILE A 138 -2.17 10.68 -0.25
N GLN A 139 -1.77 10.52 -1.52
CA GLN A 139 -0.79 9.50 -1.90
C GLN A 139 0.59 9.73 -1.27
N TYR A 140 1.05 10.98 -1.20
CA TYR A 140 2.37 11.31 -0.64
C TYR A 140 2.56 10.89 0.84
N PRO A 141 1.66 11.25 1.78
CA PRO A 141 1.79 10.82 3.16
C PRO A 141 1.63 9.32 3.29
N LEU A 142 0.80 8.64 2.48
CA LEU A 142 0.70 7.18 2.51
C LEU A 142 2.00 6.49 2.06
N LEU A 143 2.64 7.02 1.01
CA LEU A 143 3.94 6.54 0.53
C LEU A 143 5.03 6.73 1.60
N THR A 144 5.02 7.89 2.28
CA THR A 144 5.97 8.21 3.34
C THR A 144 5.71 7.36 4.58
N ALA A 145 4.45 7.20 4.98
CA ALA A 145 3.99 6.36 6.09
C ALA A 145 4.38 4.89 5.91
N THR A 146 4.38 4.40 4.65
CA THR A 146 4.85 3.05 4.35
C THR A 146 6.32 2.86 4.72
N ALA A 147 7.15 3.88 4.51
CA ALA A 147 8.57 3.82 4.85
C ALA A 147 8.84 4.10 6.33
N THR A 148 8.07 4.98 6.98
CA THR A 148 8.31 5.36 8.39
C THR A 148 7.69 4.39 9.39
N HIS A 149 6.50 3.86 9.13
CA HIS A 149 5.77 2.96 10.04
C HIS A 149 5.92 1.49 9.66
N HIS A 150 6.77 1.16 8.68
CA HIS A 150 7.00 -0.22 8.25
C HIS A 150 5.70 -1.01 8.00
N SER A 151 4.65 -0.36 7.47
CA SER A 151 3.29 -0.90 7.48
C SER A 151 2.82 -1.35 6.10
N ARG A 152 2.46 -2.64 5.98
CA ARG A 152 1.79 -3.18 4.77
C ARG A 152 0.44 -2.54 4.50
N ASN A 153 -0.27 -2.13 5.54
CA ASN A 153 -1.59 -1.50 5.39
C ASN A 153 -1.45 -0.13 4.72
N CYS A 154 -0.45 0.67 5.12
CA CYS A 154 -0.16 1.96 4.47
C CYS A 154 0.18 1.77 2.98
N ARG A 155 0.97 0.75 2.64
CA ARG A 155 1.26 0.42 1.24
C ARG A 155 0.00 0.05 0.47
N ASN A 156 -0.85 -0.82 1.04
CA ASN A 156 -2.06 -1.25 0.37
C ASN A 156 -3.03 -0.08 0.16
N LEU A 157 -3.18 0.80 1.15
CA LEU A 157 -3.95 2.04 1.01
C LEU A 157 -3.36 2.94 -0.07
N PHE A 158 -2.03 3.12 -0.10
CA PHE A 158 -1.35 3.85 -1.17
C PHE A 158 -1.70 3.28 -2.55
N LEU A 159 -1.59 1.95 -2.72
CA LEU A 159 -1.92 1.27 -3.98
C LEU A 159 -3.40 1.44 -4.36
N THR A 160 -4.31 1.39 -3.39
CA THR A 160 -5.74 1.64 -3.62
C THR A 160 -5.99 3.07 -4.11
N VAL A 161 -5.38 4.07 -3.46
CA VAL A 161 -5.54 5.47 -3.88
C VAL A 161 -4.88 5.72 -5.24
N VAL A 162 -3.74 5.11 -5.54
CA VAL A 162 -3.12 5.15 -6.88
C VAL A 162 -4.05 4.51 -7.90
N LEU A 163 -4.65 3.37 -7.61
CA LEU A 163 -5.59 2.70 -8.52
C LEU A 163 -6.80 3.59 -8.82
N ILE A 164 -7.39 4.21 -7.80
CA ILE A 164 -8.49 5.18 -7.97
C ILE A 164 -8.03 6.32 -8.88
N ASN A 165 -6.84 6.88 -8.65
CA ASN A 165 -6.30 7.95 -9.49
C ASN A 165 -6.08 7.50 -10.95
N LEU A 166 -5.58 6.29 -11.16
CA LEU A 166 -5.40 5.71 -12.50
C LEU A 166 -6.72 5.52 -13.23
N LEU A 167 -7.84 5.29 -12.53
CA LEU A 167 -9.18 5.25 -13.13
C LEU A 167 -9.70 6.66 -13.46
N CYS A 168 -9.36 7.66 -12.64
CA CYS A 168 -9.77 9.04 -12.87
C CYS A 168 -9.06 9.69 -14.07
N ILE A 169 -7.79 9.36 -14.33
CA ILE A 169 -7.02 9.97 -15.42
C ILE A 169 -7.65 9.77 -16.82
N PRO A 170 -7.97 8.56 -17.30
CA PRO A 170 -8.55 8.38 -18.62
C PRO A 170 -9.93 9.05 -18.75
N VAL A 171 -10.72 9.02 -17.67
CA VAL A 171 -12.01 9.72 -17.59
C VAL A 171 -11.82 11.23 -17.72
N GLY A 172 -10.85 11.81 -17.00
CA GLY A 172 -10.50 13.23 -17.10
C GLY A 172 -9.94 13.60 -18.49
N VAL A 173 -9.11 12.76 -19.10
CA VAL A 173 -8.61 12.98 -20.46
C VAL A 173 -9.74 13.04 -21.45
N ASP A 174 -10.68 12.09 -21.41
CA ASP A 174 -11.78 12.03 -22.36
C ASP A 174 -12.79 13.17 -22.15
N LEU A 175 -13.07 13.54 -20.90
CA LEU A 175 -14.05 14.57 -20.57
C LEU A 175 -13.52 16.00 -20.63
N LEU A 176 -12.22 16.23 -20.40
CA LEU A 176 -11.66 17.58 -20.22
C LEU A 176 -10.69 17.99 -21.32
N PHE A 177 -9.94 17.03 -21.90
CA PHE A 177 -8.79 17.36 -22.75
C PHE A 177 -8.91 16.85 -24.19
N ARG A 178 -9.93 16.04 -24.50
CA ARG A 178 -10.15 15.48 -25.84
C ARG A 178 -11.06 16.38 -26.70
N TYR A 179 -10.78 17.67 -26.71
CA TYR A 179 -11.45 18.66 -27.55
C TYR A 179 -10.48 19.23 -28.59
N PRO A 180 -10.97 19.60 -29.79
CA PRO A 180 -10.11 20.14 -30.86
C PRO A 180 -9.45 21.47 -30.47
N ASP A 181 -10.09 22.25 -29.60
CA ASP A 181 -9.59 23.54 -29.12
C ASP A 181 -8.59 23.43 -27.97
N VAL A 182 -8.47 22.24 -27.38
CA VAL A 182 -7.51 21.96 -26.31
C VAL A 182 -6.18 21.51 -26.89
N TRP A 183 -5.09 21.99 -26.30
CA TRP A 183 -3.75 21.65 -26.73
C TRP A 183 -3.49 20.14 -26.58
N SER A 184 -3.24 19.45 -27.70
CA SER A 184 -3.04 18.00 -27.73
C SER A 184 -1.89 17.50 -26.85
N ALA A 185 -0.96 18.38 -26.49
CA ALA A 185 0.10 18.08 -25.54
C ALA A 185 -0.43 17.73 -24.13
N MET A 186 -1.60 18.24 -23.72
CA MET A 186 -2.18 17.91 -22.41
C MET A 186 -2.63 16.46 -22.30
N VAL A 187 -3.12 15.87 -23.39
CA VAL A 187 -3.43 14.44 -23.45
C VAL A 187 -2.14 13.63 -23.21
N VAL A 188 -1.04 14.04 -23.83
CA VAL A 188 0.27 13.39 -23.64
C VAL A 188 0.76 13.54 -22.20
N ILE A 189 0.65 14.74 -21.61
CA ILE A 189 1.05 15.01 -20.22
C ILE A 189 0.23 14.15 -19.24
N ALA A 190 -1.08 14.00 -19.45
CA ALA A 190 -1.93 13.16 -18.63
C ALA A 190 -1.54 11.66 -18.74
N TRP A 191 -1.18 11.18 -19.94
CA TRP A 191 -0.66 9.83 -20.10
C TRP A 191 0.74 9.63 -19.48
N ILE A 192 1.58 10.66 -19.49
CA ILE A 192 2.85 10.65 -18.76
C ILE A 192 2.59 10.54 -17.26
N GLN A 193 1.65 11.33 -16.71
CA GLN A 193 1.22 11.22 -15.31
C GLN A 193 0.76 9.80 -14.99
N PHE A 194 -0.07 9.20 -15.85
CA PHE A 194 -0.53 7.82 -15.71
C PHE A 194 0.64 6.83 -15.62
N GLY A 195 1.57 6.90 -16.58
CA GLY A 195 2.74 6.02 -16.60
C GLY A 195 3.63 6.17 -15.37
N LEU A 196 3.82 7.39 -14.89
CA LEU A 196 4.62 7.68 -13.69
C LEU A 196 3.97 7.16 -12.41
N LEU A 197 2.64 7.22 -12.29
CA LEU A 197 1.91 6.62 -11.17
C LEU A 197 2.00 5.09 -11.18
N VAL A 198 1.87 4.46 -12.36
CA VAL A 198 2.08 3.01 -12.52
C VAL A 198 3.49 2.63 -12.10
N LEU A 199 4.51 3.37 -12.55
CA LEU A 199 5.90 3.12 -12.18
C LEU A 199 6.10 3.24 -10.66
N SER A 200 5.52 4.28 -10.04
CA SER A 200 5.55 4.46 -8.59
C SER A 200 4.94 3.26 -7.86
N ALA A 201 3.76 2.79 -8.29
CA ALA A 201 3.12 1.60 -7.73
C ALA A 201 3.98 0.34 -7.89
N LEU A 202 4.54 0.10 -9.08
CA LEU A 202 5.42 -1.05 -9.35
C LEU A 202 6.66 -1.03 -8.47
N CYS A 203 7.25 0.15 -8.22
CA CYS A 203 8.39 0.30 -7.30
C CYS A 203 8.05 -0.16 -5.88
N THR A 204 6.83 0.12 -5.40
CA THR A 204 6.37 -0.34 -4.07
C THR A 204 6.06 -1.85 -3.99
N LEU A 205 5.84 -2.50 -5.15
CA LEU A 205 5.53 -3.92 -5.26
C LEU A 205 6.76 -4.80 -5.52
N ARG A 206 7.95 -4.21 -5.67
CA ARG A 206 9.18 -4.95 -5.93
C ARG A 206 9.49 -5.94 -4.81
N ARG A 207 10.09 -7.09 -5.19
CA ARG A 207 10.55 -8.14 -4.26
C ARG A 207 11.29 -7.63 -3.00
N PRO A 208 12.29 -6.73 -3.09
CA PRO A 208 12.97 -6.19 -1.91
C PRO A 208 12.02 -5.47 -0.93
N VAL A 209 11.01 -4.74 -1.44
CA VAL A 209 10.02 -4.06 -0.60
C VAL A 209 9.07 -5.07 0.06
N ASN A 210 8.69 -6.12 -0.68
CA ASN A 210 7.83 -7.18 -0.16
C ASN A 210 8.50 -8.03 0.93
N GLN A 211 9.81 -8.25 0.81
CA GLN A 211 10.62 -8.97 1.80
C GLN A 211 10.91 -8.13 3.04
N TRP A 212 11.10 -6.82 2.85
CA TRP A 212 11.27 -5.89 3.96
C TRP A 212 9.99 -5.78 4.79
N LEU A 213 8.84 -5.53 4.15
CA LEU A 213 7.57 -5.33 4.85
C LEU A 213 7.11 -6.55 5.67
N PRO A 214 6.43 -6.33 6.81
CA PRO A 214 6.11 -7.38 7.79
C PRO A 214 5.28 -8.49 7.15
N SER A 215 5.49 -9.72 7.62
CA SER A 215 4.82 -10.89 7.04
C SER A 215 3.29 -10.73 7.08
N SER A 216 2.61 -11.22 6.04
CA SER A 216 1.14 -11.10 5.95
C SER A 216 0.51 -11.94 7.07
N THR A 217 -0.13 -11.29 8.03
CA THR A 217 -0.89 -11.95 9.11
C THR A 217 -2.11 -12.72 8.59
N ARG A 218 -2.53 -12.50 7.32
CA ARG A 218 -3.54 -13.36 6.67
C ARG A 218 -2.98 -14.77 6.53
N MET A 219 -3.58 -15.70 7.27
CA MET A 219 -3.43 -17.14 7.06
C MET A 219 -3.57 -17.44 5.55
N ARG A 220 -2.55 -18.08 4.97
CA ARG A 220 -2.65 -18.59 3.60
C ARG A 220 -3.69 -19.72 3.61
N PRO A 221 -4.79 -19.64 2.86
CA PRO A 221 -5.85 -20.65 2.87
C PRO A 221 -5.37 -22.02 2.38
N THR A 222 -4.22 -22.09 1.69
CA THR A 222 -3.60 -23.33 1.27
C THR A 222 -3.04 -24.18 2.41
N ARG A 223 -2.90 -23.65 3.64
CA ARG A 223 -2.56 -24.45 4.82
C ARG A 223 -3.76 -25.06 5.53
N MET A 224 -4.99 -24.63 5.24
CA MET A 224 -6.20 -25.25 5.81
C MET A 224 -6.64 -26.52 5.06
N PHE A 225 -6.24 -26.69 3.79
CA PHE A 225 -6.64 -27.84 2.97
C PHE A 225 -5.72 -29.08 3.11
N ARG A 226 -4.81 -29.09 4.08
CA ARG A 226 -3.93 -30.25 4.40
C ARG A 226 -4.15 -30.78 5.82
N GLY A 227 -5.25 -30.40 6.46
CA GLY A 227 -5.73 -31.01 7.71
C GLY A 227 -6.75 -32.09 7.43
#